data_AF-A0AAW1VE15-F1
#
_entry.id   AF-A0AAW1VE15-F1
#
_cell.length_a   1.000
_cell.length_b   1.000
_cell.length_c   1.000
_cell.angle_alpha   90.00
_cell.angle_beta   90.00
_cell.angle_gamma   90.00
#
_symmetry.space_group_name_H-M   'P 1'
#
loop_
_entity.id
_entity.type
_entity.pdbx_description
1 polymer ?
#
loop_
_entity_poly.entity_id
_entity_poly.type
_entity_poly.pdbx_seq_one_letter_code
_entity_poly.pdbx_strand_id
1 'polypeptide(L)'
;MESATSVPTSVALENKKREQKFRKKDPRSWYNISKSISELGDGDKVAFLEKKYTELYNEHRSLEVEHQDLISNFQLLMKEKDHISNEMAKSMDIRTRLESVCRELQKQNKSIKEENGLKLKLEEDRRKEVTTQFQRTLNDINTMMDENQEANMKLLGDNQDMAARIAELYGQFDARENDLQKLNKQMELEKQLAKATIAKHEYELQSEREVWKKEMQILRVELAKSESNCQVLEKTIQKLEEHINVYKNQYDNFEGTLTKSNKMFEDCKGEMIKMTKKIASLDKDALNWKQRFENAAQTIIELTTDKHKQEIESININKKFLQLQKLCRQLQLDRASYLKLLKANNIEPVSEIIDQEPVEVSEKSSKKEIELKYLQNELKFIQSQLNLVDKISNSPKTPSNPSATEEKLTET
;
A
#
# COMPACT_ATOMS: atom_id res chain seq x y z
N MET A 1 -40.17 132.71 8.62
CA MET A 1 -40.15 133.84 7.67
C MET A 1 -41.57 133.99 7.17
N GLU A 2 -42.43 134.60 7.98
CA GLU A 2 -42.67 136.05 8.02
C GLU A 2 -43.05 136.60 6.64
N SER A 3 -44.31 137.03 6.51
CA SER A 3 -44.62 138.44 6.22
C SER A 3 -46.13 138.64 6.10
N ALA A 4 -46.68 139.40 7.03
CA ALA A 4 -48.01 139.97 7.01
C ALA A 4 -48.08 141.19 6.06
N THR A 5 -49.26 141.48 5.50
CA THR A 5 -49.67 142.77 4.90
C THR A 5 -51.19 142.64 4.65
N SER A 6 -52.14 143.24 5.37
CA SER A 6 -52.46 144.61 5.80
C SER A 6 -53.07 145.56 4.73
N VAL A 7 -54.43 145.63 4.74
CA VAL A 7 -55.29 146.86 4.66
C VAL A 7 -55.46 147.54 3.26
N PRO A 8 -56.48 148.39 2.91
CA PRO A 8 -57.77 148.83 3.55
C PRO A 8 -59.07 148.84 2.67
N THR A 9 -60.20 148.84 3.40
CA THR A 9 -61.44 149.68 3.38
C THR A 9 -61.55 150.89 2.42
N SER A 10 -62.74 151.12 1.79
CA SER A 10 -63.41 152.46 1.65
C SER A 10 -64.51 152.52 0.54
N VAL A 11 -65.78 152.14 0.79
CA VAL A 11 -66.93 152.59 -0.06
C VAL A 11 -68.27 152.66 0.71
N ALA A 12 -68.32 153.19 1.94
CA ALA A 12 -69.56 153.22 2.74
C ALA A 12 -70.08 154.61 3.15
N LEU A 13 -69.56 155.72 2.59
CA LEU A 13 -69.77 157.06 3.17
C LEU A 13 -70.50 158.12 2.32
N GLU A 14 -71.01 157.82 1.12
CA GLU A 14 -71.54 158.89 0.23
C GLU A 14 -73.07 159.05 0.15
N ASN A 15 -73.89 158.17 0.72
CA ASN A 15 -75.34 158.20 0.49
C ASN A 15 -76.19 159.17 1.35
N LYS A 16 -75.59 160.11 2.09
CA LYS A 16 -76.31 160.90 3.13
C LYS A 16 -76.62 162.38 2.80
N LYS A 17 -76.41 162.87 1.57
CA LYS A 17 -76.46 164.33 1.27
C LYS A 17 -77.47 164.83 0.21
N ARG A 18 -78.38 164.00 -0.33
CA ARG A 18 -79.25 164.41 -1.47
C ARG A 18 -80.71 164.76 -1.16
N GLU A 19 -81.09 164.95 0.10
CA GLU A 19 -82.42 165.49 0.45
C GLU A 19 -82.33 166.95 0.89
N GLN A 20 -83.17 167.80 0.28
CA GLN A 20 -83.58 169.17 0.62
C GLN A 20 -83.18 170.24 -0.39
N LYS A 21 -84.16 170.66 -1.21
CA LYS A 21 -84.45 172.06 -1.59
C LYS A 21 -85.66 172.10 -2.55
N PHE A 22 -86.87 171.91 -2.02
CA PHE A 22 -88.08 172.40 -2.69
C PHE A 22 -88.41 173.78 -2.13
N ARG A 23 -88.31 174.82 -2.97
CA ARG A 23 -88.64 176.21 -2.61
C ARG A 23 -90.15 176.34 -2.39
N LYS A 24 -90.57 176.75 -1.18
CA LYS A 24 -91.94 177.19 -0.89
C LYS A 24 -92.24 178.49 -1.66
N LYS A 25 -93.29 178.50 -2.47
CA LYS A 25 -93.77 179.68 -3.23
C LYS A 25 -94.56 180.61 -2.28
N ASP A 26 -94.18 181.88 -2.19
CA ASP A 26 -94.71 182.86 -1.24
C ASP A 26 -96.21 183.19 -1.49
N PRO A 27 -97.12 182.95 -0.52
CA PRO A 27 -98.56 183.16 -0.67
C PRO A 27 -98.99 184.63 -0.90
N ARG A 28 -98.13 185.62 -0.63
CA ARG A 28 -98.44 187.05 -0.86
C ARG A 28 -98.01 187.55 -2.24
N SER A 29 -97.26 186.75 -3.01
CA SER A 29 -96.83 187.11 -4.36
C SER A 29 -98.00 187.45 -5.27
N TRP A 30 -99.13 186.75 -5.13
CA TRP A 30 -100.33 187.02 -5.92
C TRP A 30 -101.01 188.33 -5.52
N TYR A 31 -101.04 188.68 -4.22
CA TYR A 31 -101.63 189.95 -3.76
C TYR A 31 -100.84 191.17 -4.27
N ASN A 32 -99.49 191.09 -4.30
CA ASN A 32 -98.64 192.15 -4.87
C ASN A 32 -98.78 192.26 -6.39
N ILE A 33 -98.91 191.13 -7.09
CA ILE A 33 -99.19 191.10 -8.53
C ILE A 33 -100.57 191.70 -8.81
N SER A 34 -101.60 191.35 -8.03
CA SER A 34 -102.97 191.84 -8.20
C SER A 34 -103.12 193.34 -7.84
N LYS A 35 -102.42 193.84 -6.82
CA LYS A 35 -102.35 195.27 -6.49
C LYS A 35 -101.62 196.08 -7.57
N SER A 36 -100.49 195.59 -8.07
CA SER A 36 -99.76 196.22 -9.18
C SER A 36 -100.61 196.25 -10.45
N ILE A 37 -101.44 195.23 -10.71
CA ILE A 37 -102.39 195.22 -11.82
C ILE A 37 -103.54 196.24 -11.60
N SER A 38 -103.94 196.55 -10.36
CA SER A 38 -105.07 197.43 -10.08
C SER A 38 -104.76 198.94 -10.16
N GLU A 39 -103.49 199.34 -10.03
CA GLU A 39 -103.01 200.73 -10.11
C GLU A 39 -102.59 201.16 -11.54
N LEU A 40 -102.66 200.24 -12.51
CA LEU A 40 -102.26 200.46 -13.90
C LEU A 40 -103.48 200.74 -14.80
N GLY A 41 -103.33 201.52 -15.87
CA GLY A 41 -104.37 201.71 -16.88
C GLY A 41 -104.60 200.43 -17.70
N ASP A 42 -105.74 200.28 -18.38
CA ASP A 42 -106.10 199.02 -19.07
C ASP A 42 -105.10 198.57 -20.15
N GLY A 43 -104.31 199.48 -20.73
CA GLY A 43 -103.19 199.14 -21.61
C GLY A 43 -101.95 198.59 -20.90
N ASP A 44 -101.64 199.09 -19.69
CA ASP A 44 -100.43 198.71 -18.95
C ASP A 44 -100.59 197.36 -18.23
N LYS A 45 -101.83 196.98 -17.86
CA LYS A 45 -102.14 195.67 -17.25
C LYS A 45 -101.80 194.50 -18.17
N VAL A 46 -102.11 194.65 -19.45
CA VAL A 46 -101.85 193.63 -20.48
C VAL A 46 -100.34 193.42 -20.63
N ALA A 47 -99.56 194.50 -20.70
CA ALA A 47 -98.10 194.43 -20.80
C ALA A 47 -97.44 193.78 -19.57
N PHE A 48 -97.95 194.05 -18.35
CA PHE A 48 -97.42 193.42 -17.14
C PHE A 48 -97.73 191.91 -17.06
N LEU A 49 -98.95 191.50 -17.41
CA LEU A 49 -99.34 190.09 -17.49
C LEU A 49 -98.56 189.35 -18.58
N GLU A 50 -98.39 189.97 -19.74
CA GLU A 50 -97.57 189.43 -20.83
C GLU A 50 -96.15 189.18 -20.35
N LYS A 51 -95.50 190.19 -19.73
CA LYS A 51 -94.14 190.04 -19.17
C LYS A 51 -94.05 188.91 -18.14
N LYS A 52 -95.02 188.82 -17.22
CA LYS A 52 -95.02 187.76 -16.20
C LYS A 52 -95.25 186.37 -16.78
N TYR A 53 -96.11 186.25 -17.80
CA TYR A 53 -96.29 184.99 -18.52
C TYR A 53 -95.03 184.62 -19.30
N THR A 54 -94.35 185.58 -19.93
CA THR A 54 -93.07 185.35 -20.60
C THR A 54 -92.00 184.87 -19.61
N GLU A 55 -91.88 185.49 -18.43
CA GLU A 55 -90.96 185.06 -17.38
C GLU A 55 -91.23 183.61 -16.93
N LEU A 56 -92.50 183.26 -16.69
CA LEU A 56 -92.90 181.94 -16.21
C LEU A 56 -92.78 180.86 -17.28
N TYR A 57 -93.06 181.20 -18.54
CA TYR A 57 -92.79 180.35 -19.70
C TYR A 57 -91.29 180.12 -19.88
N ASN A 58 -90.47 181.15 -19.75
CA ASN A 58 -89.01 181.03 -19.82
C ASN A 58 -88.47 180.18 -18.65
N GLU A 59 -89.01 180.31 -17.44
CA GLU A 59 -88.63 179.48 -16.29
C GLU A 59 -89.05 178.01 -16.50
N HIS A 60 -90.26 177.75 -16.97
CA HIS A 60 -90.70 176.40 -17.33
C HIS A 60 -89.82 175.81 -18.44
N ARG A 61 -89.53 176.59 -19.48
CA ARG A 61 -88.64 176.19 -20.58
C ARG A 61 -87.24 175.86 -20.06
N SER A 62 -86.71 176.66 -19.13
CA SER A 62 -85.41 176.43 -18.49
C SER A 62 -85.41 175.16 -17.64
N LEU A 63 -86.45 174.94 -16.82
CA LEU A 63 -86.59 173.73 -16.00
C LEU A 63 -86.80 172.48 -16.84
N GLU A 64 -87.49 172.59 -17.97
CA GLU A 64 -87.73 171.47 -18.89
C GLU A 64 -86.44 171.07 -19.64
N VAL A 65 -85.59 172.05 -19.99
CA VAL A 65 -84.23 171.80 -20.45
C VAL A 65 -83.40 171.14 -19.35
N GLU A 66 -83.42 171.66 -18.12
CA GLU A 66 -82.68 171.07 -16.99
C GLU A 66 -83.16 169.65 -16.67
N HIS A 67 -84.47 169.39 -16.74
CA HIS A 67 -85.04 168.06 -16.58
C HIS A 67 -84.57 167.12 -17.69
N GLN A 68 -84.54 167.57 -18.94
CA GLN A 68 -84.01 166.75 -20.03
C GLN A 68 -82.51 166.47 -19.89
N ASP A 69 -81.73 167.46 -19.45
CA ASP A 69 -80.32 167.28 -19.13
C ASP A 69 -80.14 166.29 -17.98
N LEU A 70 -80.99 166.33 -16.96
CA LEU A 70 -80.95 165.40 -15.83
C LEU A 70 -81.35 163.97 -16.25
N ILE A 71 -82.34 163.81 -17.14
CA ILE A 71 -82.67 162.50 -17.73
C ILE A 71 -81.48 161.98 -18.53
N SER A 72 -80.88 162.80 -19.39
CA SER A 72 -79.74 162.43 -20.22
C SER A 72 -78.54 162.01 -19.35
N ASN A 73 -78.23 162.80 -18.31
CA ASN A 73 -77.20 162.49 -17.32
C ASN A 73 -77.50 161.19 -16.56
N PHE A 74 -78.76 160.96 -16.16
CA PHE A 74 -79.16 159.71 -15.50
C PHE A 74 -79.00 158.50 -16.42
N GLN A 75 -79.33 158.62 -17.70
CA GLN A 75 -79.10 157.55 -18.69
C GLN A 75 -77.61 157.28 -18.91
N LEU A 76 -76.78 158.33 -18.92
CA LEU A 76 -75.32 158.19 -19.04
C LEU A 76 -74.73 157.50 -17.81
N LEU A 77 -75.14 157.90 -16.61
CA LEU A 77 -74.77 157.25 -15.35
C LEU A 77 -75.23 155.79 -15.28
N MET A 78 -76.43 155.46 -15.79
CA MET A 78 -76.88 154.07 -15.89
C MET A 78 -75.99 153.26 -16.83
N LYS A 79 -75.63 153.80 -18.00
CA LYS A 79 -74.70 153.14 -18.93
C LYS A 79 -73.32 152.96 -18.32
N GLU A 80 -72.78 153.94 -17.60
CA GLU A 80 -71.51 153.83 -16.89
C GLU A 80 -71.57 152.78 -15.77
N LYS A 81 -72.65 152.77 -14.98
CA LYS A 81 -72.86 151.75 -13.94
C LYS A 81 -72.90 150.35 -14.56
N ASP A 82 -73.63 150.16 -15.65
CA ASP A 82 -73.71 148.86 -16.32
C ASP A 82 -72.37 148.49 -16.96
N HIS A 83 -71.63 149.46 -17.52
CA HIS A 83 -70.28 149.24 -18.03
C HIS A 83 -69.31 148.79 -16.92
N ILE A 84 -69.28 149.48 -15.78
CA ILE A 84 -68.46 149.12 -14.62
C ILE A 84 -68.89 147.77 -14.05
N SER A 85 -70.20 147.49 -13.96
CA SER A 85 -70.73 146.21 -13.51
C SER A 85 -70.29 145.06 -14.43
N ASN A 86 -70.30 145.27 -15.74
CA ASN A 86 -69.83 144.29 -16.73
C ASN A 86 -68.32 144.08 -16.66
N GLU A 87 -67.52 145.14 -16.52
CA GLU A 87 -66.07 145.03 -16.34
C GLU A 87 -65.72 144.32 -15.02
N MET A 88 -66.46 144.58 -13.94
CA MET A 88 -66.32 143.85 -12.69
C MET A 88 -66.66 142.36 -12.84
N ALA A 89 -67.73 142.02 -13.57
CA ALA A 89 -68.10 140.64 -13.83
C ALA A 89 -67.02 139.90 -14.65
N LYS A 90 -66.47 140.54 -15.69
CA LYS A 90 -65.33 139.99 -16.46
C LYS A 90 -64.09 139.80 -15.59
N SER A 91 -63.74 140.79 -14.77
CA SER A 91 -62.61 140.72 -13.84
C SER A 91 -62.77 139.57 -12.85
N MET A 92 -64.00 139.35 -12.36
CA MET A 92 -64.31 138.23 -11.48
C MET A 92 -64.17 136.87 -12.18
N ASP A 93 -64.61 136.73 -13.43
CA ASP A 93 -64.42 135.49 -14.22
C ASP A 93 -62.94 135.22 -14.54
N ILE A 94 -62.17 136.27 -14.85
CA ILE A 94 -60.71 136.13 -15.03
C ILE A 94 -60.05 135.69 -13.72
N ARG A 95 -60.46 136.27 -12.58
CA ARG A 95 -59.94 135.88 -11.26
C ARG A 95 -60.27 134.43 -10.91
N THR A 96 -61.50 133.96 -11.13
CA THR A 96 -61.87 132.57 -10.84
C THR A 96 -61.11 131.59 -11.75
N ARG A 97 -60.93 131.91 -13.03
CA ARG A 97 -60.09 131.13 -13.96
C ARG A 97 -58.63 131.09 -13.51
N LEU A 98 -58.06 132.22 -13.12
CA LEU A 98 -56.68 132.29 -12.62
C LEU A 98 -56.51 131.50 -11.33
N GLU A 99 -57.44 131.62 -10.38
CA GLU A 99 -57.45 130.83 -9.15
C GLU A 99 -57.52 129.32 -9.44
N SER A 100 -58.33 128.91 -10.42
CA SER A 100 -58.41 127.51 -10.87
C SER A 100 -57.09 127.02 -11.46
N VAL A 101 -56.47 127.78 -12.37
CA VAL A 101 -55.17 127.44 -12.96
C VAL A 101 -54.07 127.40 -11.90
N CYS A 102 -54.04 128.34 -10.96
CA CYS A 102 -53.08 128.34 -9.86
C CYS A 102 -53.24 127.11 -8.96
N ARG A 103 -54.46 126.68 -8.65
CA ARG A 103 -54.73 125.46 -7.87
C ARG A 103 -54.27 124.21 -8.63
N GLU A 104 -54.56 124.13 -9.93
CA GLU A 104 -54.13 123.00 -10.75
C GLU A 104 -52.61 122.95 -10.89
N LEU A 105 -51.95 124.10 -11.08
CA LEU A 105 -50.48 124.19 -11.10
C LEU A 105 -49.86 123.78 -9.75
N GLN A 106 -50.45 124.19 -8.62
CA GLN A 106 -49.99 123.75 -7.30
C GLN A 106 -50.16 122.24 -7.12
N LYS A 107 -51.29 121.68 -7.59
CA LYS A 107 -51.56 120.24 -7.55
C LYS A 107 -50.58 119.47 -8.44
N GLN A 108 -50.31 119.94 -9.66
CA GLN A 108 -49.31 119.36 -10.56
C GLN A 108 -47.90 119.44 -9.97
N ASN A 109 -47.50 120.58 -9.41
CA ASN A 109 -46.20 120.72 -8.73
C ASN A 109 -46.06 119.76 -7.54
N LYS A 110 -47.13 119.58 -6.75
CA LYS A 110 -47.16 118.60 -5.66
C LYS A 110 -47.04 117.17 -6.20
N SER A 111 -47.81 116.84 -7.23
CA SER A 111 -47.75 115.52 -7.90
C SER A 111 -46.36 115.23 -8.47
N ILE A 112 -45.73 116.18 -9.14
CA ILE A 112 -44.37 116.04 -9.70
C ILE A 112 -43.35 115.83 -8.58
N LYS A 113 -43.48 116.55 -7.45
CA LYS A 113 -42.59 116.38 -6.30
C LYS A 113 -42.73 114.99 -5.67
N GLU A 114 -43.97 114.50 -5.55
CA GLU A 114 -44.27 113.16 -5.04
C GLU A 114 -43.74 112.07 -6.00
N GLU A 115 -43.99 112.22 -7.31
CA GLU A 115 -43.53 111.29 -8.35
C GLU A 115 -41.99 111.25 -8.43
N ASN A 116 -41.32 112.40 -8.42
CA ASN A 116 -39.86 112.46 -8.37
C ASN A 116 -39.30 111.84 -7.09
N GLY A 117 -39.97 112.04 -5.95
CA GLY A 117 -39.59 111.41 -4.69
C GLY A 117 -39.72 109.89 -4.73
N LEU A 118 -40.80 109.37 -5.32
CA LEU A 118 -40.99 107.93 -5.53
C LEU A 118 -39.97 107.37 -6.53
N LYS A 119 -39.73 108.06 -7.64
CA LYS A 119 -38.75 107.66 -8.65
C LYS A 119 -37.34 107.62 -8.09
N LEU A 120 -36.96 108.58 -7.25
CA LEU A 120 -35.67 108.59 -6.57
C LEU A 120 -35.54 107.38 -5.63
N LYS A 121 -36.57 107.07 -4.84
CA LYS A 121 -36.57 105.89 -3.97
C LYS A 121 -36.49 104.59 -4.76
N LEU A 122 -37.29 104.45 -5.83
CA LEU A 122 -37.25 103.26 -6.68
C LEU A 122 -35.88 103.06 -7.34
N GLU A 123 -35.26 104.14 -7.82
CA GLU A 123 -33.91 104.06 -8.40
C GLU A 123 -32.85 103.74 -7.33
N GLU A 124 -33.00 104.27 -6.11
CA GLU A 124 -32.13 103.94 -4.98
C GLU A 124 -32.28 102.47 -4.55
N ASP A 125 -33.50 101.96 -4.48
CA ASP A 125 -33.80 100.56 -4.16
C ASP A 125 -33.29 99.63 -5.27
N ARG A 126 -33.45 100.01 -6.54
CA ARG A 126 -32.86 99.30 -7.69
C ARG A 126 -31.34 99.25 -7.59
N ARG A 127 -30.68 100.36 -7.23
CA ARG A 127 -29.22 100.39 -7.02
C ARG A 127 -28.78 99.48 -5.87
N LYS A 128 -29.52 99.47 -4.76
CA LYS A 128 -29.25 98.57 -3.62
C LYS A 128 -29.43 97.11 -4.02
N GLU A 129 -30.48 96.79 -4.77
CA GLU A 129 -30.73 95.44 -5.26
C GLU A 129 -29.62 94.97 -6.19
N VAL A 130 -29.23 95.76 -7.19
CA VAL A 130 -28.14 95.43 -8.12
C VAL A 130 -26.82 95.24 -7.37
N THR A 131 -26.52 96.11 -6.41
CA THR A 131 -25.31 95.98 -5.58
C THR A 131 -25.34 94.69 -4.76
N THR A 132 -26.50 94.35 -4.18
CA THR A 132 -26.68 93.12 -3.40
C THR A 132 -26.56 91.88 -4.29
N GLN A 133 -27.13 91.90 -5.50
CA GLN A 133 -27.00 90.81 -6.47
C GLN A 133 -25.54 90.63 -6.92
N PHE A 134 -24.82 91.74 -7.16
CA PHE A 134 -23.39 91.68 -7.51
C PHE A 134 -22.56 91.11 -6.36
N GLN A 135 -22.82 91.52 -5.12
CA GLN A 135 -22.13 90.96 -3.94
C GLN A 135 -22.45 89.48 -3.74
N ARG A 136 -23.71 89.07 -3.92
CA ARG A 136 -24.11 87.64 -3.85
C ARG A 136 -23.38 86.82 -4.91
N THR A 137 -23.44 87.23 -6.18
CA THR A 137 -22.76 86.53 -7.27
C THR A 137 -21.25 86.46 -7.08
N LEU A 138 -20.62 87.53 -6.57
CA LEU A 138 -19.20 87.51 -6.23
C LEU A 138 -18.88 86.51 -5.10
N ASN A 139 -19.73 86.45 -4.06
CA ASN A 139 -19.59 85.47 -2.98
C ASN A 139 -19.82 84.03 -3.48
N ASP A 140 -20.79 83.82 -4.37
CA ASP A 140 -21.06 82.52 -4.98
C ASP A 140 -19.85 82.07 -5.84
N ILE A 141 -19.24 82.98 -6.61
CA ILE A 141 -18.01 82.71 -7.37
C ILE A 141 -16.86 82.34 -6.43
N ASN A 142 -16.66 83.07 -5.34
CA ASN A 142 -15.62 82.74 -4.35
C ASN A 142 -15.86 81.37 -3.71
N THR A 143 -17.11 81.08 -3.33
CA THR A 143 -17.48 79.78 -2.75
C THR A 143 -17.22 78.64 -3.74
N MET A 144 -17.62 78.81 -5.01
CA MET A 144 -17.32 77.84 -6.07
C MET A 144 -15.82 77.67 -6.32
N MET A 145 -15.03 78.73 -6.19
CA MET A 145 -13.57 78.67 -6.32
C MET A 145 -12.94 77.90 -5.16
N ASP A 146 -13.39 78.14 -3.93
CA ASP A 146 -12.94 77.44 -2.72
C ASP A 146 -13.32 75.96 -2.77
N GLU A 147 -14.57 75.63 -3.12
CA GLU A 147 -15.05 74.26 -3.30
C GLU A 147 -14.25 73.52 -4.38
N ASN A 148 -13.97 74.17 -5.51
CA ASN A 148 -13.15 73.59 -6.57
C ASN A 148 -11.69 73.40 -6.13
N GLN A 149 -11.13 74.33 -5.35
CA GLN A 149 -9.79 74.19 -4.78
C GLN A 149 -9.74 73.02 -3.80
N GLU A 150 -10.74 72.87 -2.92
CA GLU A 150 -10.85 71.75 -1.98
C GLU A 150 -11.00 70.41 -2.73
N ALA A 151 -11.87 70.36 -3.75
CA ALA A 151 -12.03 69.17 -4.59
C ALA A 151 -10.72 68.80 -5.31
N ASN A 152 -9.99 69.78 -5.85
CA ASN A 152 -8.68 69.53 -6.48
C ASN A 152 -7.63 69.04 -5.47
N MET A 153 -7.60 69.61 -4.26
CA MET A 153 -6.71 69.14 -3.20
C MET A 153 -7.05 67.71 -2.77
N LYS A 154 -8.33 67.37 -2.69
CA LYS A 154 -8.80 66.01 -2.41
C LYS A 154 -8.39 65.04 -3.52
N LEU A 155 -8.58 65.40 -4.79
CA LEU A 155 -8.13 64.59 -5.93
C LEU A 155 -6.62 64.39 -5.94
N LEU A 156 -5.85 65.42 -5.57
CA LEU A 156 -4.39 65.29 -5.44
C LEU A 156 -4.03 64.28 -4.34
N GLY A 157 -4.69 64.34 -3.18
CA GLY A 157 -4.54 63.39 -2.09
C GLY A 157 -4.91 61.96 -2.51
N ASP A 158 -6.08 61.77 -3.13
CA ASP A 158 -6.55 60.46 -3.61
C ASP A 158 -5.58 59.87 -4.66
N ASN A 159 -5.02 60.71 -5.54
CA ASN A 159 -4.00 60.29 -6.51
C ASN A 159 -2.68 59.87 -5.83
N GLN A 160 -2.26 60.59 -4.79
CA GLN A 160 -1.07 60.22 -4.00
C GLN A 160 -1.29 58.90 -3.26
N ASP A 161 -2.45 58.71 -2.63
CA ASP A 161 -2.83 57.48 -1.95
C ASP A 161 -2.90 56.30 -2.92
N MET A 162 -3.45 56.51 -4.12
CA MET A 162 -3.50 55.47 -5.15
C MET A 162 -2.10 55.11 -5.64
N ALA A 163 -1.22 56.08 -5.87
CA ALA A 163 0.17 55.84 -6.22
C ALA A 163 0.92 55.05 -5.12
N ALA A 164 0.68 55.40 -3.85
CA ALA A 164 1.26 54.70 -2.71
C ALA A 164 0.79 53.23 -2.63
N ARG A 165 -0.51 52.97 -2.81
CA ARG A 165 -1.05 51.60 -2.86
C ARG A 165 -0.50 50.78 -4.02
N ILE A 166 -0.35 51.40 -5.20
CA ILE A 166 0.28 50.73 -6.35
C ILE A 166 1.73 50.37 -6.02
N ALA A 167 2.50 51.29 -5.43
CA ALA A 167 3.88 51.02 -5.03
C ALA A 167 3.98 49.90 -3.98
N GLU A 168 3.06 49.87 -3.01
CA GLU A 168 2.97 48.79 -2.01
C GLU A 168 2.67 47.44 -2.68
N LEU A 169 1.69 47.39 -3.60
CA LEU A 169 1.37 46.19 -4.35
C LEU A 169 2.55 45.68 -5.17
N TYR A 170 3.29 46.58 -5.85
CA TYR A 170 4.52 46.22 -6.53
C TYR A 170 5.55 45.60 -5.57
N GLY A 171 5.77 46.23 -4.41
CA GLY A 171 6.68 45.68 -3.40
C GLY A 171 6.26 44.29 -2.89
N GLN A 172 4.95 44.06 -2.72
CA GLN A 172 4.42 42.74 -2.36
C GLN A 172 4.63 41.70 -3.47
N PHE A 173 4.44 42.07 -4.74
CA PHE A 173 4.71 41.20 -5.87
C PHE A 173 6.20 40.85 -5.98
N ASP A 174 7.09 41.82 -5.84
CA ASP A 174 8.55 41.60 -5.84
C ASP A 174 8.97 40.68 -4.68
N ALA A 175 8.42 40.88 -3.49
CA ALA A 175 8.68 40.00 -2.34
C ALA A 175 8.21 38.56 -2.61
N ARG A 176 6.99 38.41 -3.14
CA ARG A 176 6.44 37.10 -3.51
C ARG A 176 7.25 36.41 -4.61
N GLU A 177 7.71 37.16 -5.61
CA GLU A 177 8.56 36.63 -6.67
C GLU A 177 9.89 36.12 -6.11
N ASN A 178 10.53 36.90 -5.22
CA ASN A 178 11.75 36.49 -4.53
C ASN A 178 11.55 35.20 -3.72
N ASP A 179 10.43 35.07 -3.01
CA ASP A 179 10.14 33.85 -2.24
C ASP A 179 9.84 32.65 -3.14
N LEU A 180 9.16 32.84 -4.28
CA LEU A 180 8.98 31.81 -5.30
C LEU A 180 10.32 31.37 -5.91
N GLN A 181 11.24 32.30 -6.17
CA GLN A 181 12.58 31.98 -6.66
C GLN A 181 13.38 31.16 -5.63
N LYS A 182 13.32 31.51 -4.34
CA LYS A 182 13.93 30.72 -3.26
C LYS A 182 13.34 29.31 -3.17
N LEU A 183 12.01 29.19 -3.23
CA LEU A 183 11.32 27.90 -3.19
C LEU A 183 11.70 27.03 -4.39
N ASN A 184 11.75 27.60 -5.60
CA ASN A 184 12.21 26.88 -6.80
C ASN A 184 13.66 26.40 -6.65
N LYS A 185 14.54 27.23 -6.09
CA LYS A 185 15.93 26.83 -5.83
C LYS A 185 16.02 25.70 -4.81
N GLN A 186 15.23 25.75 -3.73
CA GLN A 186 15.13 24.66 -2.76
C GLN A 186 14.63 23.37 -3.42
N MET A 187 13.55 23.44 -4.21
CA MET A 187 12.98 22.29 -4.90
C MET A 187 13.97 21.65 -5.89
N GLU A 188 14.75 22.46 -6.61
CA GLU A 188 15.78 21.95 -7.52
C GLU A 188 16.95 21.28 -6.76
N LEU A 189 17.35 21.85 -5.61
CA LEU A 189 18.36 21.22 -4.75
C LEU A 189 17.86 19.89 -4.15
N GLU A 190 16.61 19.83 -3.67
CA GLU A 190 15.99 18.58 -3.18
C GLU A 190 15.91 17.52 -4.29
N LYS A 191 15.53 17.93 -5.50
CA LYS A 191 15.50 17.04 -6.67
C LYS A 191 16.90 16.52 -7.03
N GLN A 192 17.93 17.37 -6.97
CA GLN A 192 19.31 16.95 -7.20
C GLN A 192 19.79 15.98 -6.11
N LEU A 193 19.45 16.25 -4.84
CA LEU A 193 19.76 15.36 -3.72
C LEU A 193 19.08 14.00 -3.90
N ALA A 194 17.79 13.98 -4.22
CA ALA A 194 17.05 12.73 -4.48
C ALA A 194 17.66 11.93 -5.64
N LYS A 195 18.01 12.60 -6.75
CA LYS A 195 18.71 11.95 -7.87
C LYS A 195 20.07 11.38 -7.47
N ALA A 196 20.86 12.12 -6.69
CA ALA A 196 22.16 11.66 -6.21
C ALA A 196 22.03 10.46 -5.26
N THR A 197 21.03 10.46 -4.38
CA THR A 197 20.74 9.34 -3.47
C THR A 197 20.32 8.08 -4.24
N ILE A 198 19.47 8.22 -5.27
CA ILE A 198 19.10 7.10 -6.15
C ILE A 198 20.35 6.55 -6.86
N ALA A 199 21.15 7.42 -7.49
CA ALA A 199 22.36 7.01 -8.19
C ALA A 199 23.36 6.31 -7.25
N LYS A 200 23.50 6.78 -6.01
CA LYS A 200 24.32 6.13 -4.98
C LYS A 200 23.83 4.70 -4.69
N HIS A 201 22.53 4.52 -4.43
CA HIS A 201 21.96 3.21 -4.14
C HIS A 201 22.01 2.26 -5.34
N GLU A 202 21.85 2.76 -6.57
CA GLU A 202 22.03 1.97 -7.79
C GLU A 202 23.47 1.46 -7.91
N TYR A 203 24.46 2.32 -7.61
CA TYR A 203 25.87 1.94 -7.62
C TYR A 203 26.21 0.91 -6.52
N GLU A 204 25.73 1.11 -5.29
CA GLU A 204 25.90 0.15 -4.18
C GLU A 204 25.31 -1.21 -4.54
N LEU A 205 24.07 -1.24 -5.05
CA LEU A 205 23.41 -2.46 -5.50
C LEU A 205 24.18 -3.16 -6.63
N GLN A 206 24.73 -2.40 -7.57
CA GLN A 206 25.53 -2.96 -8.66
C GLN A 206 26.84 -3.57 -8.14
N SER A 207 27.52 -2.89 -7.23
CA SER A 207 28.72 -3.39 -6.56
C SER A 207 28.44 -4.69 -5.79
N GLU A 208 27.37 -4.73 -4.99
CA GLU A 208 26.96 -5.94 -4.26
C GLU A 208 26.62 -7.10 -5.20
N ARG A 209 25.92 -6.82 -6.31
CA ARG A 209 25.62 -7.83 -7.33
C ARG A 209 26.89 -8.39 -7.98
N GLU A 210 27.91 -7.57 -8.21
CA GLU A 210 29.20 -8.03 -8.73
C GLU A 210 29.97 -8.90 -7.74
N VAL A 211 29.98 -8.52 -6.46
CA VAL A 211 30.58 -9.32 -5.39
C VAL A 211 29.86 -10.66 -5.26
N TRP A 212 28.53 -10.65 -5.19
CA TRP A 212 27.71 -11.85 -5.12
C TRP A 212 27.93 -12.77 -6.33
N LYS A 213 28.02 -12.23 -7.54
CA LYS A 213 28.33 -13.02 -8.75
C LYS A 213 29.70 -13.71 -8.65
N LYS A 214 30.72 -13.00 -8.15
CA LYS A 214 32.06 -13.56 -7.96
C LYS A 214 32.06 -14.66 -6.91
N GLU A 215 31.43 -14.43 -5.76
CA GLU A 215 31.33 -15.41 -4.67
C GLU A 215 30.55 -16.66 -5.09
N MET A 216 29.41 -16.47 -5.77
CA MET A 216 28.62 -17.58 -6.32
C MET A 216 29.43 -18.40 -7.33
N GLN A 217 30.26 -17.75 -8.16
CA GLN A 217 31.14 -18.45 -9.10
C GLN A 217 32.24 -19.25 -8.39
N ILE A 218 32.84 -18.71 -7.32
CA ILE A 218 33.83 -19.42 -6.50
C ILE A 218 33.20 -20.66 -5.87
N LEU A 219 32.04 -20.50 -5.22
CA LEU A 219 31.32 -21.62 -4.59
C LEU A 219 30.94 -22.71 -5.59
N ARG A 220 30.50 -22.33 -6.80
CA ARG A 220 30.23 -23.32 -7.88
C ARG A 220 31.46 -24.13 -8.26
N VAL A 221 32.62 -23.48 -8.40
CA VAL A 221 33.87 -24.17 -8.75
C VAL A 221 34.32 -25.08 -7.61
N GLU A 222 34.21 -24.63 -6.37
CA GLU A 222 34.61 -25.41 -5.20
C GLU A 222 33.69 -26.61 -4.98
N LEU A 223 32.38 -26.46 -5.17
CA LEU A 223 31.42 -27.55 -5.15
C LEU A 223 31.74 -28.60 -6.22
N ALA A 224 31.96 -28.17 -7.47
CA ALA A 224 32.31 -29.08 -8.57
C ALA A 224 33.63 -29.85 -8.30
N LYS A 225 34.62 -29.18 -7.70
CA LYS A 225 35.87 -29.81 -7.28
C LYS A 225 35.64 -30.84 -6.18
N SER A 226 34.82 -30.51 -5.17
CA SER A 226 34.48 -31.45 -4.09
C SER A 226 33.74 -32.66 -4.62
N GLU A 227 32.76 -32.48 -5.51
CA GLU A 227 32.04 -33.57 -6.15
C GLU A 227 32.99 -34.49 -6.94
N SER A 228 33.90 -33.92 -7.72
CA SER A 228 34.92 -34.70 -8.43
C SER A 228 35.83 -35.49 -7.47
N ASN A 229 36.21 -34.91 -6.33
CA ASN A 229 36.99 -35.60 -5.31
C ASN A 229 36.21 -36.76 -4.68
N CYS A 230 34.94 -36.56 -4.35
CA CYS A 230 34.06 -37.62 -3.82
C CYS A 230 33.95 -38.79 -4.82
N GLN A 231 33.75 -38.51 -6.11
CA GLN A 231 33.70 -39.57 -7.14
C GLN A 231 35.01 -40.36 -7.23
N VAL A 232 36.16 -39.71 -7.08
CA VAL A 232 37.46 -40.40 -7.06
C VAL A 232 37.61 -41.28 -5.82
N LEU A 233 37.20 -40.78 -4.65
CA LEU A 233 37.22 -41.54 -3.40
C LEU A 233 36.27 -42.74 -3.46
N GLU A 234 35.05 -42.58 -3.97
CA GLU A 234 34.09 -43.67 -4.18
C GLU A 234 34.68 -44.77 -5.07
N LYS A 235 35.28 -44.41 -6.22
CA LYS A 235 35.97 -45.36 -7.09
C LYS A 235 37.13 -46.05 -6.39
N THR A 236 37.81 -45.35 -5.49
CA THR A 236 38.93 -45.92 -4.72
C THR A 236 38.43 -46.91 -3.67
N ILE A 237 37.35 -46.58 -2.97
CA ILE A 237 36.67 -47.48 -2.02
C ILE A 237 36.21 -48.75 -2.74
N GLN A 238 35.52 -48.63 -3.88
CA GLN A 238 35.08 -49.77 -4.69
C GLN A 238 36.25 -50.70 -5.05
N LYS A 239 37.38 -50.13 -5.52
CA LYS A 239 38.58 -50.92 -5.82
C LYS A 239 39.14 -51.63 -4.58
N LEU A 240 39.18 -50.95 -3.43
CA LEU A 240 39.67 -51.56 -2.19
C LEU A 240 38.75 -52.69 -1.72
N GLU A 241 37.43 -52.52 -1.84
CA GLU A 241 36.44 -53.56 -1.57
C GLU A 241 36.62 -54.77 -2.49
N GLU A 242 36.85 -54.54 -3.79
CA GLU A 242 37.19 -55.61 -4.75
C GLU A 242 38.46 -56.36 -4.33
N HIS A 243 39.52 -55.63 -3.93
CA HIS A 243 40.76 -56.23 -3.44
C HIS A 243 40.53 -57.06 -2.17
N ILE A 244 39.76 -56.55 -1.20
CA ILE A 244 39.39 -57.29 0.02
C ILE A 244 38.63 -58.58 -0.36
N ASN A 245 37.70 -58.50 -1.30
CA ASN A 245 36.94 -59.67 -1.74
C ASN A 245 37.84 -60.72 -2.43
N VAL A 246 38.82 -60.28 -3.23
CA VAL A 246 39.83 -61.17 -3.82
C VAL A 246 40.64 -61.86 -2.72
N TYR A 247 41.16 -61.12 -1.74
CA TYR A 247 41.92 -61.72 -0.63
C TYR A 247 41.07 -62.66 0.22
N LYS A 248 39.81 -62.31 0.47
CA LYS A 248 38.85 -63.17 1.17
C LYS A 248 38.68 -64.50 0.42
N ASN A 249 38.40 -64.45 -0.88
CA ASN A 249 38.26 -65.66 -1.70
C ASN A 249 39.56 -66.49 -1.74
N GLN A 250 40.73 -65.85 -1.78
CA GLN A 250 42.02 -66.55 -1.70
C GLN A 250 42.20 -67.23 -0.34
N TYR A 251 41.81 -66.58 0.76
CA TYR A 251 41.88 -67.13 2.10
C TYR A 251 40.93 -68.32 2.26
N ASP A 252 39.68 -68.19 1.79
CA ASP A 252 38.69 -69.29 1.79
C ASP A 252 39.20 -70.49 0.97
N ASN A 253 39.84 -70.25 -0.18
CA ASN A 253 40.46 -71.31 -0.99
C ASN A 253 41.65 -71.97 -0.27
N PHE A 254 42.49 -71.17 0.40
CA PHE A 254 43.63 -71.67 1.17
C PHE A 254 43.16 -72.51 2.36
N GLU A 255 42.20 -72.00 3.14
CA GLU A 255 41.57 -72.70 4.25
C GLU A 255 40.90 -74.00 3.78
N GLY A 256 40.17 -73.96 2.66
CA GLY A 256 39.56 -75.14 2.05
C GLY A 256 40.61 -76.19 1.62
N THR A 257 41.72 -75.74 1.04
CA THR A 257 42.84 -76.63 0.65
C THR A 257 43.54 -77.20 1.87
N LEU A 258 43.78 -76.39 2.90
CA LEU A 258 44.38 -76.80 4.16
C LEU A 258 43.51 -77.83 4.88
N THR A 259 42.20 -77.60 4.92
CA THR A 259 41.23 -78.53 5.54
C THR A 259 41.19 -79.86 4.78
N LYS A 260 41.18 -79.83 3.45
CA LYS A 260 41.31 -81.04 2.62
C LYS A 260 42.63 -81.76 2.87
N SER A 261 43.74 -81.02 2.93
CA SER A 261 45.07 -81.58 3.21
C SER A 261 45.12 -82.23 4.59
N ASN A 262 44.62 -81.56 5.63
CA ASN A 262 44.54 -82.12 6.99
C ASN A 262 43.70 -83.40 7.03
N LYS A 263 42.56 -83.42 6.31
CA LYS A 263 41.76 -84.64 6.18
C LYS A 263 42.52 -85.77 5.50
N MET A 264 43.24 -85.49 4.40
CA MET A 264 44.09 -86.48 3.73
C MET A 264 45.20 -87.00 4.65
N PHE A 265 45.80 -86.14 5.48
CA PHE A 265 46.78 -86.56 6.48
C PHE A 265 46.17 -87.47 7.55
N GLU A 266 45.01 -87.14 8.10
CA GLU A 266 44.33 -88.00 9.08
C GLU A 266 43.85 -89.32 8.46
N ASP A 267 43.35 -89.32 7.23
CA ASP A 267 42.98 -90.54 6.50
C ASP A 267 44.22 -91.42 6.24
N CYS A 268 45.32 -90.84 5.76
CA CYS A 268 46.58 -91.55 5.53
C CYS A 268 47.15 -92.12 6.84
N LYS A 269 47.09 -91.37 7.94
CA LYS A 269 47.48 -91.84 9.27
C LYS A 269 46.58 -92.97 9.75
N GLY A 270 45.28 -92.89 9.50
CA GLY A 270 44.31 -93.96 9.77
C GLY A 270 44.63 -95.24 9.00
N GLU A 271 44.87 -95.13 7.70
CA GLU A 271 45.29 -96.24 6.85
C GLU A 271 46.65 -96.83 7.30
N MET A 272 47.62 -95.98 7.66
CA MET A 272 48.91 -96.42 8.19
C MET A 272 48.72 -97.20 9.50
N ILE A 273 47.85 -96.78 10.42
CA ILE A 273 47.54 -97.51 11.65
C ILE A 273 46.89 -98.87 11.32
N LYS A 274 45.95 -98.93 10.38
CA LYS A 274 45.32 -100.19 9.94
C LYS A 274 46.35 -101.13 9.33
N MET A 275 47.22 -100.61 8.47
CA MET A 275 48.28 -101.36 7.82
C MET A 275 49.29 -101.91 8.85
N THR A 276 49.71 -101.10 9.82
CA THR A 276 50.55 -101.54 10.96
C THR A 276 49.88 -102.64 11.79
N LYS A 277 48.58 -102.53 12.08
CA LYS A 277 47.82 -103.60 12.76
C LYS A 277 47.76 -104.88 11.93
N LYS A 278 47.58 -104.75 10.61
CA LYS A 278 47.55 -105.91 9.70
C LYS A 278 48.90 -106.61 9.63
N ILE A 279 49.99 -105.84 9.55
CA ILE A 279 51.37 -106.37 9.62
C ILE A 279 51.57 -107.14 10.92
N ALA A 280 51.23 -106.55 12.07
CA ALA A 280 51.37 -107.24 13.37
C ALA A 280 50.55 -108.54 13.46
N SER A 281 49.35 -108.58 12.87
CA SER A 281 48.55 -109.81 12.78
C SER A 281 49.22 -110.86 11.89
N LEU A 282 49.72 -110.46 10.72
CA LEU A 282 50.41 -111.37 9.80
C LEU A 282 51.70 -111.91 10.41
N ASP A 283 52.46 -111.09 11.13
CA ASP A 283 53.66 -111.51 11.86
C ASP A 283 53.32 -112.55 12.95
N LYS A 284 52.20 -112.37 13.66
CA LYS A 284 51.71 -113.34 14.65
C LYS A 284 51.30 -114.66 13.99
N ASP A 285 50.59 -114.60 12.87
CA ASP A 285 50.19 -115.79 12.11
C ASP A 285 51.43 -116.51 11.55
N ALA A 286 52.43 -115.79 11.04
CA ALA A 286 53.69 -116.35 10.57
C ALA A 286 54.47 -117.05 11.69
N LEU A 287 54.53 -116.44 12.89
CA LEU A 287 55.14 -117.07 14.06
C LEU A 287 54.41 -118.37 14.47
N ASN A 288 53.08 -118.35 14.44
CA ASN A 288 52.27 -119.54 14.74
C ASN A 288 52.48 -120.65 13.72
N TRP A 289 52.53 -120.31 12.42
CA TRP A 289 52.88 -121.28 11.36
C TRP A 289 54.28 -121.84 11.54
N LYS A 290 55.26 -121.01 11.90
CA LYS A 290 56.62 -121.47 12.21
C LYS A 290 56.62 -122.45 13.38
N GLN A 291 55.94 -122.13 14.48
CA GLN A 291 55.84 -123.02 15.64
C GLN A 291 55.14 -124.34 15.31
N ARG A 292 54.05 -124.30 14.52
CA ARG A 292 53.38 -125.51 14.02
C ARG A 292 54.30 -126.39 13.18
N PHE A 293 55.09 -125.77 12.30
CA PHE A 293 56.05 -126.48 11.47
C PHE A 293 57.17 -127.09 12.31
N GLU A 294 57.73 -126.36 13.28
CA GLU A 294 58.73 -126.86 14.22
C GLU A 294 58.21 -128.06 15.03
N ASN A 295 56.97 -127.97 15.54
CA ASN A 295 56.32 -129.08 16.25
C ASN A 295 56.12 -130.30 15.34
N ALA A 296 55.64 -130.10 14.10
CA ALA A 296 55.46 -131.20 13.15
C ALA A 296 56.80 -131.84 12.77
N ALA A 297 57.85 -131.05 12.56
CA ALA A 297 59.20 -131.54 12.31
C ALA A 297 59.72 -132.36 13.50
N GLN A 298 59.48 -131.90 14.73
CA GLN A 298 59.82 -132.63 15.95
C GLN A 298 59.11 -133.99 16.03
N THR A 299 57.80 -134.04 15.72
CA THR A 299 57.06 -135.31 15.67
C THR A 299 57.58 -136.26 14.59
N ILE A 300 57.98 -135.75 13.43
CA ILE A 300 58.60 -136.56 12.36
C ILE A 300 59.93 -137.16 12.83
N ILE A 301 60.76 -136.37 13.53
CA ILE A 301 62.00 -136.86 14.12
C ILE A 301 61.70 -138.01 15.08
N GLU A 302 60.77 -137.82 16.03
CA GLU A 302 60.38 -138.85 17.01
C GLU A 302 59.92 -140.16 16.34
N LEU A 303 58.99 -140.08 15.37
CA LEU A 303 58.51 -141.25 14.61
C LEU A 303 59.62 -141.97 13.84
N THR A 304 60.60 -141.22 13.31
CA THR A 304 61.75 -141.80 12.60
C THR A 304 62.66 -142.57 13.57
N THR A 305 62.88 -142.04 14.77
CA THR A 305 63.63 -142.72 15.85
C THR A 305 62.95 -144.01 16.29
N ASP A 306 61.63 -144.01 16.45
CA ASP A 306 60.87 -145.19 16.87
C ASP A 306 60.84 -146.27 15.78
N LYS A 307 60.70 -145.89 14.50
CA LYS A 307 60.85 -146.82 13.37
C LYS A 307 62.22 -147.49 13.37
N HIS A 308 63.28 -146.71 13.58
CA HIS A 308 64.66 -147.25 13.61
C HIS A 308 64.87 -148.25 14.74
N LYS A 309 64.28 -148.02 15.93
CA LYS A 309 64.28 -148.99 17.04
C LYS A 309 63.62 -150.32 16.64
N GLN A 310 62.44 -150.26 16.00
CA GLN A 310 61.73 -151.47 15.56
C GLN A 310 62.51 -152.28 14.51
N GLU A 311 63.21 -151.62 13.58
CA GLU A 311 64.07 -152.30 12.60
C GLU A 311 65.20 -153.09 13.27
N ILE A 312 65.88 -152.51 14.27
CA ILE A 312 66.95 -153.19 15.02
C ILE A 312 66.40 -154.44 15.75
N GLU A 313 65.22 -154.33 16.34
CA GLU A 313 64.58 -155.41 17.08
C GLU A 313 64.16 -156.56 16.15
N SER A 314 63.61 -156.24 14.97
CA SER A 314 63.26 -157.20 13.92
C SER A 314 64.48 -157.98 13.40
N ILE A 315 65.61 -157.28 13.17
CA ILE A 315 66.87 -157.91 12.76
C ILE A 315 67.36 -158.92 13.81
N ASN A 316 67.24 -158.59 15.10
CA ASN A 316 67.66 -159.47 16.18
C ASN A 316 66.80 -160.74 16.30
N ILE A 317 65.48 -160.63 16.11
CA ILE A 317 64.57 -161.78 16.10
C ILE A 317 64.89 -162.71 14.92
N ASN A 318 65.14 -162.14 13.74
CA ASN A 318 65.48 -162.91 12.55
C ASN A 318 66.78 -163.71 12.72
N LYS A 319 67.79 -163.15 13.41
CA LYS A 319 69.04 -163.88 13.75
C LYS A 319 68.76 -165.09 14.65
N LYS A 320 67.91 -164.95 15.65
CA LYS A 320 67.53 -166.06 16.56
C LYS A 320 66.80 -167.18 15.82
N PHE A 321 65.90 -166.82 14.90
CA PHE A 321 65.18 -167.78 14.06
C PHE A 321 66.13 -168.65 13.21
N LEU A 322 67.12 -168.04 12.55
CA LEU A 322 68.08 -168.75 11.71
C LEU A 322 68.96 -169.75 12.49
N GLN A 323 69.30 -169.46 13.75
CA GLN A 323 70.05 -170.39 14.61
C GLN A 323 69.22 -171.61 14.99
N LEU A 324 67.94 -171.44 15.34
CA LEU A 324 67.03 -172.55 15.66
C LEU A 324 66.84 -173.48 14.46
N GLN A 325 66.72 -172.92 13.26
CA GLN A 325 66.52 -173.70 12.04
C GLN A 325 67.72 -174.61 11.71
N LYS A 326 68.95 -174.16 11.98
CA LYS A 326 70.16 -174.99 11.81
C LYS A 326 70.20 -176.17 12.78
N LEU A 327 69.75 -175.98 14.03
CA LEU A 327 69.77 -177.02 15.06
C LEU A 327 68.78 -178.16 14.75
N CYS A 328 67.56 -177.83 14.32
CA CYS A 328 66.54 -178.83 13.94
C CYS A 328 66.97 -179.73 12.77
N ARG A 329 67.73 -179.17 11.81
CA ARG A 329 68.22 -179.92 10.63
C ARG A 329 69.29 -180.95 11.01
N GLN A 330 70.14 -180.65 11.99
CA GLN A 330 71.19 -181.56 12.47
C GLN A 330 70.61 -182.74 13.25
N LEU A 331 69.65 -182.48 14.14
CA LEU A 331 68.96 -183.51 14.95
C LEU A 331 68.17 -184.52 14.09
N GLN A 332 67.59 -184.08 12.96
CA GLN A 332 66.90 -184.96 12.03
C GLN A 332 67.84 -185.90 11.26
N LEU A 333 69.06 -185.44 10.93
CA LEU A 333 70.08 -186.27 10.28
C LEU A 333 70.58 -187.39 11.20
N ASP A 334 70.77 -187.07 12.48
CA ASP A 334 71.21 -188.05 13.47
C ASP A 334 70.14 -189.13 13.70
N ARG A 335 68.85 -188.75 13.80
CA ARG A 335 67.72 -189.70 13.92
C ARG A 335 67.64 -190.70 12.76
N ALA A 336 67.93 -190.26 11.54
CA ALA A 336 67.88 -191.11 10.35
C ALA A 336 69.03 -192.14 10.31
N SER A 337 70.18 -191.84 10.91
CA SER A 337 71.34 -192.74 10.92
C SER A 337 71.17 -193.90 11.91
N TYR A 338 70.62 -193.64 13.10
CA TYR A 338 70.36 -194.66 14.12
C TYR A 338 69.29 -195.68 13.71
N LEU A 339 68.26 -195.25 12.99
CA LEU A 339 67.20 -196.15 12.48
C LEU A 339 67.70 -197.18 11.45
N LYS A 340 68.77 -196.86 10.70
CA LYS A 340 69.38 -197.80 9.73
C LYS A 340 70.18 -198.90 10.42
N LEU A 341 70.83 -198.60 11.54
CA LEU A 341 71.64 -199.56 12.29
C LEU A 341 70.79 -200.63 13.00
N LEU A 342 69.60 -200.26 13.47
CA LEU A 342 68.69 -201.17 14.19
C LEU A 342 68.09 -202.26 13.28
N LYS A 343 67.84 -201.98 12.00
CA LYS A 343 67.26 -202.95 11.04
C LYS A 343 68.17 -204.13 10.68
N ALA A 344 69.47 -204.08 10.96
CA ALA A 344 70.43 -205.08 10.49
C ALA A 344 70.62 -206.29 11.44
N ASN A 345 70.08 -206.27 12.67
CA ASN A 345 70.46 -207.22 13.73
C ASN A 345 69.30 -208.05 14.34
N ASN A 346 68.15 -208.21 13.66
CA ASN A 346 67.05 -209.12 14.08
C ASN A 346 66.62 -209.03 15.56
N ILE A 347 66.55 -207.80 16.09
CA ILE A 347 65.92 -207.50 17.37
C ILE A 347 64.76 -206.57 17.05
N GLU A 348 63.54 -206.94 17.41
CA GLU A 348 62.36 -206.10 17.30
C GLU A 348 62.09 -205.46 18.68
N PRO A 349 62.34 -204.15 18.86
CA PRO A 349 61.96 -203.43 20.06
C PRO A 349 60.65 -202.68 19.82
N VAL A 350 59.72 -202.92 20.75
CA VAL A 350 58.50 -202.17 20.99
C VAL A 350 58.81 -200.89 21.79
N SER A 351 57.83 -199.99 21.81
CA SER A 351 57.66 -198.78 22.64
C SER A 351 58.23 -197.49 22.04
N GLU A 352 57.43 -196.50 21.66
CA GLU A 352 56.37 -195.73 22.34
C GLU A 352 56.89 -194.35 22.73
N ILE A 353 55.92 -193.45 22.85
CA ILE A 353 55.88 -192.22 23.65
C ILE A 353 56.30 -190.88 23.00
N ILE A 354 55.37 -189.93 23.23
CA ILE A 354 55.47 -188.48 23.46
C ILE A 354 55.39 -187.55 22.24
N ASP A 355 54.15 -187.19 21.88
CA ASP A 355 53.81 -185.82 21.51
C ASP A 355 53.06 -185.19 22.70
N GLN A 356 53.69 -184.24 23.38
CA GLN A 356 53.02 -183.25 24.24
C GLN A 356 53.55 -181.87 23.88
N GLU A 357 52.60 -181.03 23.42
CA GLU A 357 52.39 -179.59 23.70
C GLU A 357 53.61 -178.66 23.92
N PRO A 358 53.57 -177.42 23.38
CA PRO A 358 52.72 -176.42 24.03
C PRO A 358 52.10 -175.30 23.16
N VAL A 359 50.85 -174.96 23.54
CA VAL A 359 50.38 -173.62 23.97
C VAL A 359 50.59 -172.42 23.01
N GLU A 360 49.49 -171.98 22.39
CA GLU A 360 49.30 -170.58 21.99
C GLU A 360 48.72 -169.78 23.17
N VAL A 361 49.50 -168.81 23.66
CA VAL A 361 49.09 -167.85 24.69
C VAL A 361 48.40 -166.65 24.03
N SER A 362 47.29 -166.29 24.65
CA SER A 362 46.54 -165.03 24.58
C SER A 362 47.36 -163.75 24.32
N GLU A 363 46.76 -162.75 23.67
CA GLU A 363 46.35 -161.50 24.35
C GLU A 363 45.82 -160.42 23.39
N LYS A 364 44.60 -159.96 23.72
CA LYS A 364 44.16 -158.55 23.80
C LYS A 364 44.22 -157.69 22.52
N SER A 365 43.09 -157.64 21.81
CA SER A 365 42.71 -156.52 20.95
C SER A 365 42.57 -155.25 21.79
N SER A 366 43.40 -154.28 21.41
CA SER A 366 43.81 -153.10 22.14
C SER A 366 42.85 -151.91 21.98
N LYS A 367 42.88 -151.00 22.96
CA LYS A 367 42.21 -149.68 23.07
C LYS A 367 42.07 -148.89 21.76
N LYS A 368 42.87 -149.17 20.73
CA LYS A 368 42.83 -148.55 19.41
C LYS A 368 41.49 -148.71 18.68
N GLU A 369 40.76 -149.82 18.85
CA GLU A 369 39.48 -150.01 18.13
C GLU A 369 38.33 -149.18 18.74
N ILE A 370 38.39 -148.89 20.04
CA ILE A 370 37.45 -148.01 20.73
C ILE A 370 37.74 -146.54 20.37
N GLU A 371 39.01 -146.15 20.31
CA GLU A 371 39.42 -144.79 19.95
C GLU A 371 39.14 -144.46 18.48
N LEU A 372 39.28 -145.45 17.58
CA LEU A 372 38.93 -145.30 16.16
C LEU A 372 37.42 -145.16 15.97
N LYS A 373 36.59 -145.89 16.74
CA LYS A 373 35.13 -145.69 16.75
C LYS A 373 34.72 -144.34 17.35
N TYR A 374 35.43 -143.84 18.36
CA TYR A 374 35.17 -142.53 18.95
C TYR A 374 35.48 -141.40 17.95
N LEU A 375 36.66 -141.44 17.32
CA LEU A 375 37.06 -140.49 16.27
C LEU A 375 36.16 -140.56 15.02
N GLN A 376 35.68 -141.75 14.63
CA GLN A 376 34.70 -141.87 13.55
C GLN A 376 33.36 -141.22 13.89
N ASN A 377 32.93 -141.29 15.16
CA ASN A 377 31.70 -140.65 15.61
C ASN A 377 31.86 -139.12 15.73
N GLU A 378 33.01 -138.63 16.19
CA GLU A 378 33.33 -137.19 16.22
C GLU A 378 33.43 -136.58 14.82
N LEU A 379 34.07 -137.27 13.87
CA LEU A 379 34.11 -136.83 12.48
C LEU A 379 32.72 -136.78 11.85
N LYS A 380 31.85 -137.77 12.13
CA LYS A 380 30.45 -137.72 11.69
C LYS A 380 29.67 -136.56 12.33
N PHE A 381 29.96 -136.21 13.58
CA PHE A 381 29.35 -135.06 14.25
C PHE A 381 29.82 -133.73 13.66
N ILE A 382 31.11 -133.57 13.36
CA ILE A 382 31.63 -132.35 12.71
C ILE A 382 31.10 -132.24 11.28
N GLN A 383 30.99 -133.35 10.54
CA GLN A 383 30.41 -133.34 9.19
C GLN A 383 28.93 -132.94 9.20
N SER A 384 28.17 -133.33 10.23
CA SER A 384 26.76 -132.91 10.36
C SER A 384 26.62 -131.43 10.72
N GLN A 385 27.52 -130.89 11.55
CA GLN A 385 27.59 -129.47 11.88
C GLN A 385 27.99 -128.63 10.65
N LEU A 386 28.96 -129.08 9.86
CA LEU A 386 29.38 -128.38 8.64
C LEU A 386 28.24 -128.31 7.60
N ASN A 387 27.52 -129.42 7.41
CA ASN A 387 26.33 -129.45 6.55
C ASN A 387 25.17 -128.57 7.06
N LEU A 388 25.12 -128.28 8.37
CA LEU A 388 24.16 -127.36 8.97
C LEU A 388 24.56 -125.90 8.69
N VAL A 389 25.86 -125.58 8.72
CA VAL A 389 26.40 -124.25 8.40
C VAL A 389 26.24 -123.92 6.91
N ASP A 390 26.48 -124.88 6.01
CA ASP A 390 26.27 -124.67 4.57
C ASP A 390 24.78 -124.45 4.21
N LYS A 391 23.85 -125.04 4.96
CA LYS A 391 22.41 -124.76 4.82
C LYS A 391 22.01 -123.37 5.34
N ILE A 392 22.78 -122.78 6.25
CA ILE A 392 22.56 -121.40 6.74
C ILE A 392 23.17 -120.37 5.77
N SER A 393 24.23 -120.73 5.04
CA SER A 393 24.88 -119.83 4.07
C SER A 393 24.14 -119.66 2.74
N ASN A 394 23.28 -120.61 2.33
CA ASN A 394 22.56 -120.58 1.05
C ASN A 394 21.05 -120.37 1.20
N SER A 395 20.66 -119.29 1.86
CA SER A 395 19.28 -118.76 1.88
C SER A 395 19.29 -117.32 1.34
N PRO A 396 18.53 -117.01 0.27
CA PRO A 396 18.54 -115.69 -0.36
C PRO A 396 17.59 -114.72 0.37
N LYS A 397 18.03 -113.49 0.61
CA LYS A 397 17.13 -112.36 0.82
C LYS A 397 17.41 -111.20 -0.13
N THR A 398 16.48 -111.12 -1.07
CA THR A 398 15.98 -110.05 -1.93
C THR A 398 15.67 -108.72 -1.20
N PRO A 399 15.37 -107.63 -1.96
CA PRO A 399 15.96 -106.31 -1.71
C PRO A 399 14.95 -105.17 -1.40
N SER A 400 15.54 -104.03 -1.01
CA SER A 400 15.29 -102.65 -1.47
C SER A 400 13.92 -101.93 -1.34
N ASN A 401 14.07 -100.67 -0.92
CA ASN A 401 13.32 -99.43 -1.23
C ASN A 401 12.07 -99.08 -0.41
N PRO A 402 11.79 -97.78 -0.16
CA PRO A 402 11.65 -96.65 -1.14
C PRO A 402 12.55 -95.43 -0.83
N SER A 403 12.97 -94.55 -1.76
CA SER A 403 12.31 -93.68 -2.76
C SER A 403 11.48 -92.52 -2.20
N ALA A 404 11.93 -91.29 -2.54
CA ALA A 404 11.14 -90.06 -2.76
C ALA A 404 10.44 -89.48 -1.51
N THR A 405 10.12 -88.18 -1.35
CA THR A 405 9.94 -87.03 -2.24
C THR A 405 9.74 -85.79 -1.34
N GLU A 406 9.92 -84.61 -1.93
CA GLU A 406 9.09 -83.40 -1.73
C GLU A 406 9.18 -82.49 -0.49
N GLU A 407 8.80 -81.25 -0.81
CA GLU A 407 8.29 -80.15 0.01
C GLU A 407 9.33 -79.20 0.64
N LYS A 408 9.15 -77.87 0.63
CA LYS A 408 8.36 -76.90 -0.13
C LYS A 408 8.61 -75.56 0.57
N LEU A 409 8.41 -74.48 -0.18
CA LEU A 409 7.78 -73.21 0.23
C LEU A 409 8.49 -72.28 1.23
N THR A 410 8.60 -71.03 0.73
CA THR A 410 8.30 -69.75 1.39
C THR A 410 9.29 -69.32 2.49
N GLU A 411 9.72 -68.07 2.58
CA GLU A 411 8.90 -66.85 2.59
C GLU A 411 9.65 -65.66 1.98
N THR A 412 8.82 -64.77 1.44
CA THR A 412 9.04 -63.34 1.17
C THR A 412 9.56 -62.55 2.37
#